data_AF-A0A849WTV9-F1
#
_entry.id   AF-A0A849WTV9-F1
#
_cell.length_a   1.000
_cell.length_b   1.000
_cell.length_c   1.000
_cell.angle_alpha   90.00
_cell.angle_beta   90.00
_cell.angle_gamma   90.00
#
_symmetry.space_group_name_H-M   'P 1'
#
loop_
_entity.id
_entity.type
_entity.pdbx_description
1 polymer ?
#
loop_
_entity_poly.entity_id
_entity_poly.type
_entity_poly.pdbx_seq_one_letter_code
_entity_poly.pdbx_strand_id
1 'polypeptide(L)'
;MKKLMISFILILFFLKLQAQTFTLPAKVLPKSQNQYLLSEAAEQKRLQLYRSLRREVYKPFRDQGAPAPQDPADLRGFNELVPFVSPSPDQEDAGTCLFMSLTGIVEWWLAKLSNVKFVQDGPTDLSERWWVNVNDRFKRSRVAIDNWITDTIYLFNQSPAVLNVDYRYTKGWSKTSWGKTVKAKPNEGGANYGTLYNWIDEIDLFKPKTMSLPKFERTVIYKDPDQNPWQFGGLTFAAVDKVKSLLQTYKAPIQVVYNHLGYWHSVFIVGYDDELPTYNCYFIRETKEYFASERSRTQAEISRASDDQLLQELKKKYTELVNNEKKLEKVHQRNGGCRAKGMFYVRDSQYPDASEEIYKYDLKNPGSYTHYAKRIILREYNWLSDLSNHVVLISVKTR
;
A
#
# COMPACT_ATOMS: atom_id res chain seq x y z
N MET A 1 11.00 -19.89 -70.84
CA MET A 1 10.55 -20.92 -69.86
C MET A 1 11.64 -21.21 -68.81
N LYS A 2 11.99 -20.24 -67.95
CA LYS A 2 13.00 -20.38 -66.88
C LYS A 2 12.75 -19.40 -65.70
N LYS A 3 11.48 -19.18 -65.34
CA LYS A 3 11.09 -18.37 -64.15
C LYS A 3 9.88 -18.96 -63.39
N LEU A 4 9.75 -20.29 -63.39
CA LEU A 4 8.67 -20.97 -62.66
C LEU A 4 9.16 -22.24 -61.92
N MET A 5 10.41 -22.23 -61.43
CA MET A 5 10.97 -23.34 -60.64
C MET A 5 11.81 -22.89 -59.43
N ILE A 6 11.55 -21.68 -58.90
CA ILE A 6 12.20 -21.19 -57.66
C ILE A 6 11.18 -20.96 -56.53
N SER A 7 9.87 -20.97 -56.80
CA SER A 7 8.84 -20.76 -55.76
C SER A 7 8.29 -22.02 -55.08
N PHE A 8 8.74 -23.23 -55.44
CA PHE A 8 8.25 -24.46 -54.79
C PHE A 8 9.24 -25.12 -53.80
N ILE A 9 10.50 -24.70 -53.77
CA ILE A 9 11.51 -25.22 -52.84
C ILE A 9 11.59 -24.38 -51.55
N LEU A 10 11.16 -23.11 -51.58
CA LEU A 10 11.14 -22.24 -50.40
C LEU A 10 9.90 -22.39 -49.51
N ILE A 11 8.81 -23.02 -50.00
CA ILE A 11 7.58 -23.24 -49.22
C ILE A 11 7.61 -24.58 -48.46
N LEU A 12 8.41 -25.56 -48.91
CA LEU A 12 8.65 -26.81 -48.16
C LEU A 12 9.73 -26.68 -47.07
N PHE A 13 10.50 -25.59 -47.07
CA PHE A 13 11.48 -25.30 -46.01
C PHE A 13 10.90 -24.51 -44.83
N PHE A 14 9.73 -23.87 -44.99
CA PHE A 14 9.07 -23.09 -43.93
C PHE A 14 7.86 -23.77 -43.27
N LEU A 15 7.40 -24.91 -43.78
CA LEU A 15 6.25 -25.65 -43.22
C LEU A 15 6.61 -27.00 -42.57
N LYS A 16 7.90 -27.27 -42.31
CA LYS A 16 8.35 -28.52 -41.63
C LYS A 16 9.37 -28.33 -40.51
N LEU A 17 9.41 -27.14 -39.90
CA LEU A 17 10.10 -26.89 -38.63
C LEU A 17 9.17 -26.33 -37.54
N GLN A 18 7.86 -26.56 -37.70
CA GLN A 18 6.90 -26.67 -36.60
C GLN A 18 6.61 -28.15 -36.35
N ALA A 19 7.55 -28.85 -35.71
CA ALA A 19 7.36 -30.10 -34.96
C ALA A 19 8.72 -30.58 -34.44
N GLN A 20 9.44 -29.72 -33.74
CA GLN A 20 10.42 -30.18 -32.77
C GLN A 20 9.91 -29.70 -31.42
N THR A 21 9.33 -30.65 -30.70
CA THR A 21 9.28 -30.61 -29.25
C THR A 21 10.68 -30.23 -28.76
N PHE A 22 10.86 -28.98 -28.34
CA PHE A 22 11.94 -28.62 -27.45
C PHE A 22 11.65 -29.33 -26.11
N THR A 23 11.96 -30.63 -26.04
CA THR A 23 12.48 -31.17 -24.80
C THR A 23 13.79 -30.42 -24.58
N LEU A 24 13.72 -29.35 -23.80
CA LEU A 24 14.92 -28.81 -23.17
C LEU A 24 15.67 -30.01 -22.59
N PRO A 25 16.96 -30.22 -22.91
CA PRO A 25 17.74 -31.16 -22.13
C PRO A 25 17.54 -30.73 -20.69
N ALA A 26 17.17 -31.67 -19.82
CA ALA A 26 17.13 -31.45 -18.39
C ALA A 26 18.51 -30.92 -17.99
N LYS A 27 18.66 -29.60 -18.01
CA LYS A 27 19.77 -28.91 -17.40
C LYS A 27 19.61 -29.30 -15.96
N VAL A 28 20.42 -30.27 -15.57
CA VAL A 28 20.71 -30.60 -14.19
C VAL A 28 20.98 -29.26 -13.54
N LEU A 29 19.95 -28.75 -12.85
CA LEU A 29 20.06 -27.59 -11.99
C LEU A 29 21.27 -27.88 -11.09
N PRO A 30 22.18 -26.91 -10.90
CA PRO A 30 23.30 -27.11 -10.00
C PRO A 30 22.75 -27.62 -8.66
N LYS A 31 23.30 -28.74 -8.18
CA LYS A 31 22.87 -29.46 -6.96
C LYS A 31 22.86 -28.60 -5.68
N SER A 32 23.20 -27.31 -5.76
CA SER A 32 23.14 -26.31 -4.69
C SER A 32 21.84 -25.49 -4.63
N GLN A 33 20.86 -25.71 -5.51
CA GLN A 33 19.54 -25.03 -5.44
C GLN A 33 18.38 -25.93 -4.97
N ASN A 34 18.65 -27.18 -4.59
CA ASN A 34 17.67 -28.09 -3.98
C ASN A 34 17.72 -28.11 -2.44
N GLN A 35 18.46 -27.18 -1.82
CA GLN A 35 18.40 -27.00 -0.37
C GLN A 35 17.29 -25.99 -0.06
N TYR A 36 16.28 -26.44 0.70
CA TYR A 36 15.21 -25.64 1.33
C TYR A 36 13.93 -25.34 0.50
N LEU A 37 13.48 -26.25 -0.36
CA LEU A 37 12.04 -26.29 -0.63
C LEU A 37 11.36 -26.99 0.55
N LEU A 38 10.72 -26.20 1.41
CA LEU A 38 9.78 -26.73 2.41
C LEU A 38 8.79 -27.65 1.68
N SER A 39 8.42 -28.76 2.31
CA SER A 39 7.24 -29.48 1.83
C SER A 39 6.06 -28.52 1.80
N GLU A 40 5.12 -28.70 0.87
CA GLU A 40 3.94 -27.83 0.79
C GLU A 40 3.22 -27.74 2.15
N ALA A 41 3.17 -28.84 2.90
CA ALA A 41 2.65 -28.88 4.27
C ALA A 41 3.45 -28.01 5.26
N ALA A 42 4.78 -28.02 5.17
CA ALA A 42 5.64 -27.19 6.02
C ALA A 42 5.56 -25.70 5.63
N GLU A 43 5.46 -25.39 4.34
CA GLU A 43 5.22 -24.02 3.87
C GLU A 43 3.85 -23.51 4.31
N GLN A 44 2.79 -24.32 4.23
CA GLN A 44 1.47 -23.96 4.73
C GLN A 44 1.46 -23.73 6.24
N LYS A 45 2.10 -24.61 7.03
CA LYS A 45 2.26 -24.41 8.48
C LYS A 45 3.02 -23.12 8.78
N ARG A 46 4.11 -22.86 8.04
CA ARG A 46 4.87 -21.61 8.15
C ARG A 46 3.98 -20.40 7.87
N LEU A 47 3.30 -20.37 6.72
CA LEU A 47 2.42 -19.26 6.34
C LEU A 47 1.28 -19.07 7.34
N GLN A 48 0.71 -20.15 7.86
CA GLN A 48 -0.33 -20.10 8.88
C GLN A 48 0.19 -19.52 10.19
N LEU A 49 1.40 -19.90 10.63
CA LEU A 49 2.03 -19.35 11.82
C LEU A 49 2.34 -17.86 11.63
N TYR A 50 2.97 -17.45 10.53
CA TYR A 50 3.22 -16.03 10.28
C TYR A 50 1.93 -15.22 10.20
N ARG A 51 0.86 -15.79 9.64
CA ARG A 51 -0.47 -15.17 9.62
C ARG A 51 -1.09 -15.08 11.01
N SER A 52 -0.95 -16.09 11.87
CA SER A 52 -1.49 -16.06 13.24
C SER A 52 -0.72 -15.09 14.13
N LEU A 53 0.61 -15.15 14.11
CA LEU A 53 1.51 -14.18 14.77
C LEU A 53 1.09 -12.75 14.40
N ARG A 54 0.99 -12.50 13.09
CA ARG A 54 0.55 -11.22 12.54
C ARG A 54 -0.83 -10.81 13.03
N ARG A 55 -1.85 -11.66 12.82
CA ARG A 55 -3.24 -11.30 13.10
C ARG A 55 -3.47 -11.01 14.58
N GLU A 56 -2.91 -11.82 15.46
CA GLU A 56 -3.16 -11.70 16.89
C GLU A 56 -2.39 -10.56 17.55
N VAL A 57 -1.20 -10.21 17.04
CA VAL A 57 -0.42 -9.10 17.60
C VAL A 57 -0.76 -7.78 16.93
N TYR A 58 -0.94 -7.73 15.61
CA TYR A 58 -1.20 -6.48 14.88
C TYR A 58 -2.63 -5.95 15.04
N LYS A 59 -3.63 -6.84 15.00
CA LYS A 59 -5.05 -6.44 15.01
C LYS A 59 -5.41 -5.57 16.22
N PRO A 60 -4.99 -5.89 17.46
CA PRO A 60 -5.28 -5.03 18.61
C PRO A 60 -4.73 -3.61 18.50
N PHE A 61 -3.56 -3.38 17.88
CA PHE A 61 -3.03 -2.03 17.67
C PHE A 61 -3.81 -1.30 16.58
N ARG A 62 -4.13 -1.97 15.47
CA ARG A 62 -4.93 -1.39 14.39
C ARG A 62 -6.32 -0.96 14.89
N ASP A 63 -6.96 -1.78 15.71
CA ASP A 63 -8.33 -1.57 16.15
C ASP A 63 -8.45 -0.57 17.32
N GLN A 64 -7.34 -0.17 17.95
CA GLN A 64 -7.33 0.93 18.93
C GLN A 64 -7.67 2.28 18.30
N GLY A 65 -7.63 2.38 16.97
CA GLY A 65 -7.90 3.60 16.25
C GLY A 65 -6.66 4.48 16.10
N ALA A 66 -6.86 5.67 15.55
CA ALA A 66 -5.87 6.73 15.54
C ALA A 66 -6.45 7.97 16.20
N PRO A 67 -5.62 8.80 16.87
CA PRO A 67 -6.06 10.11 17.31
C PRO A 67 -6.63 10.91 16.15
N ALA A 68 -7.71 11.64 16.39
CA ALA A 68 -8.44 12.36 15.36
C ALA A 68 -9.11 13.61 15.95
N PRO A 69 -9.41 14.63 15.14
CA PRO A 69 -10.24 15.74 15.59
C PRO A 69 -11.62 15.22 16.04
N GLN A 70 -12.19 15.84 17.07
CA GLN A 70 -13.56 15.55 17.51
C GLN A 70 -14.57 16.18 16.54
N ASP A 71 -14.35 17.44 16.17
CA ASP A 71 -15.10 18.14 15.12
C ASP A 71 -14.11 18.68 14.05
N PRO A 72 -14.36 18.50 12.74
CA PRO A 72 -13.62 19.19 11.68
C PRO A 72 -13.56 20.73 11.85
N ALA A 73 -14.55 21.33 12.50
CA ALA A 73 -14.55 22.76 12.85
C ALA A 73 -13.46 23.14 13.87
N ASP A 74 -12.94 22.19 14.64
CA ASP A 74 -11.88 22.42 15.64
C ASP A 74 -10.47 22.44 15.02
N LEU A 75 -10.36 22.14 13.72
CA LEU A 75 -9.08 22.18 13.02
C LEU A 75 -8.57 23.61 12.93
N ARG A 76 -7.37 23.86 13.47
CA ARG A 76 -6.67 25.14 13.44
C ARG A 76 -5.39 25.02 12.60
N GLY A 77 -4.50 26.01 12.67
CA GLY A 77 -3.29 26.01 11.85
C GLY A 77 -3.59 26.07 10.35
N PHE A 78 -2.84 25.31 9.55
CA PHE A 78 -3.06 25.23 8.11
C PHE A 78 -3.98 24.05 7.79
N ASN A 79 -5.23 24.36 7.41
CA ASN A 79 -6.28 23.37 7.12
C ASN A 79 -6.98 23.59 5.75
N GLU A 80 -6.46 24.49 4.90
CA GLU A 80 -7.11 24.89 3.64
C GLU A 80 -7.38 23.74 2.66
N LEU A 81 -6.65 22.63 2.78
CA LEU A 81 -6.82 21.48 1.87
C LEU A 81 -7.88 20.49 2.37
N VAL A 82 -8.23 20.54 3.67
CA VAL A 82 -9.18 19.60 4.31
C VAL A 82 -10.57 19.57 3.65
N PRO A 83 -11.16 20.72 3.22
CA PRO A 83 -12.49 20.71 2.61
C PRO A 83 -12.65 19.86 1.35
N PHE A 84 -11.55 19.53 0.66
CA PHE A 84 -11.54 18.75 -0.58
C PHE A 84 -11.15 17.28 -0.37
N VAL A 85 -10.94 16.84 0.88
CA VAL A 85 -10.54 15.46 1.18
C VAL A 85 -11.73 14.52 1.04
N SER A 86 -11.58 13.50 0.19
CA SER A 86 -12.49 12.37 0.10
C SER A 86 -12.21 11.33 1.21
N PRO A 87 -13.27 10.70 1.76
CA PRO A 87 -13.09 9.53 2.62
C PRO A 87 -12.46 8.37 1.83
N SER A 88 -11.85 7.41 2.52
CA SER A 88 -11.30 6.19 1.91
C SER A 88 -12.15 4.99 2.28
N PRO A 89 -12.43 4.04 1.38
CA PRO A 89 -12.82 2.71 1.85
C PRO A 89 -11.69 2.14 2.72
N ASP A 90 -12.08 1.35 3.73
CA ASP A 90 -11.10 0.62 4.56
C ASP A 90 -10.42 -0.44 3.69
N GLN A 91 -9.09 -0.34 3.57
CA GLN A 91 -8.33 -1.31 2.79
C GLN A 91 -8.30 -2.69 3.46
N GLU A 92 -8.59 -2.79 4.76
CA GLU A 92 -8.37 -3.95 5.61
C GLU A 92 -6.94 -4.50 5.44
N ASP A 93 -6.77 -5.80 5.24
CA ASP A 93 -5.47 -6.45 5.08
C ASP A 93 -5.06 -6.60 3.59
N ALA A 94 -5.65 -5.81 2.67
CA ALA A 94 -5.35 -5.93 1.24
C ALA A 94 -3.95 -5.44 0.86
N GLY A 95 -3.34 -4.54 1.64
CA GLY A 95 -2.05 -3.94 1.30
C GLY A 95 -2.13 -3.02 0.08
N THR A 96 -3.24 -2.30 -0.08
CA THR A 96 -3.53 -1.40 -1.20
C THR A 96 -3.30 0.09 -0.87
N CYS A 97 -2.77 0.38 0.32
CA CYS A 97 -2.53 1.73 0.85
C CYS A 97 -1.86 2.71 -0.12
N LEU A 98 -0.90 2.27 -0.93
CA LEU A 98 -0.28 3.12 -1.96
C LEU A 98 -1.31 3.62 -2.97
N PHE A 99 -2.14 2.73 -3.51
CA PHE A 99 -3.18 3.09 -4.46
C PHE A 99 -4.31 3.86 -3.79
N MET A 100 -4.63 3.56 -2.53
CA MET A 100 -5.58 4.35 -1.74
C MET A 100 -5.11 5.79 -1.56
N SER A 101 -3.86 5.99 -1.17
CA SER A 101 -3.28 7.31 -0.96
C SER A 101 -3.20 8.11 -2.26
N LEU A 102 -2.69 7.52 -3.35
CA LEU A 102 -2.57 8.19 -4.64
C LEU A 102 -3.92 8.50 -5.27
N THR A 103 -4.88 7.57 -5.20
CA THR A 103 -6.25 7.82 -5.67
C THR A 103 -6.86 8.98 -4.89
N GLY A 104 -6.78 8.97 -3.56
CA GLY A 104 -7.28 10.08 -2.74
C GLY A 104 -6.64 11.43 -3.06
N ILE A 105 -5.34 11.47 -3.41
CA ILE A 105 -4.68 12.70 -3.89
C ILE A 105 -5.28 13.17 -5.24
N VAL A 106 -5.53 12.24 -6.15
CA VAL A 106 -6.13 12.56 -7.46
C VAL A 106 -7.57 13.04 -7.30
N GLU A 107 -8.37 12.38 -6.46
CA GLU A 107 -9.72 12.80 -6.11
C GLU A 107 -9.73 14.20 -5.48
N TRP A 108 -8.79 14.45 -4.57
CA TRP A 108 -8.60 15.77 -3.97
C TRP A 108 -8.34 16.85 -5.02
N TRP A 109 -7.47 16.57 -6.00
CA TRP A 109 -7.20 17.50 -7.09
C TRP A 109 -8.42 17.71 -7.99
N LEU A 110 -9.17 16.65 -8.31
CA LEU A 110 -10.42 16.78 -9.06
C LEU A 110 -11.42 17.66 -8.31
N ALA A 111 -11.67 17.35 -7.02
CA ALA A 111 -12.57 18.12 -6.16
C ALA A 111 -12.19 19.60 -6.09
N LYS A 112 -10.89 19.91 -5.92
CA LYS A 112 -10.38 21.29 -5.90
C LYS A 112 -10.54 21.99 -7.25
N LEU A 113 -10.18 21.35 -8.36
CA LEU A 113 -10.21 21.96 -9.69
C LEU A 113 -11.64 22.15 -10.20
N SER A 114 -12.56 21.26 -9.86
CA SER A 114 -13.96 21.36 -10.25
C SER A 114 -14.84 22.07 -9.21
N ASN A 115 -14.30 22.39 -8.03
CA ASN A 115 -15.05 22.91 -6.88
C ASN A 115 -16.27 22.05 -6.53
N VAL A 116 -16.09 20.72 -6.51
CA VAL A 116 -17.14 19.73 -6.21
C VAL A 116 -16.81 19.03 -4.90
N LYS A 117 -17.82 18.86 -4.05
CA LYS A 117 -17.69 18.06 -2.83
C LYS A 117 -17.78 16.57 -3.16
N PHE A 118 -17.06 15.75 -2.41
CA PHE A 118 -17.17 14.30 -2.51
C PHE A 118 -18.61 13.84 -2.30
N VAL A 119 -19.04 12.90 -3.15
CA VAL A 119 -20.29 12.13 -3.02
C VAL A 119 -19.93 10.70 -3.42
N GLN A 120 -20.35 9.70 -2.63
CA GLN A 120 -20.18 8.30 -2.99
C GLN A 120 -20.78 8.02 -4.38
N ASP A 121 -20.03 7.33 -5.23
CA ASP A 121 -20.35 7.05 -6.63
C ASP A 121 -20.56 8.31 -7.51
N GLY A 122 -20.07 9.46 -7.03
CA GLY A 122 -20.08 10.74 -7.73
C GLY A 122 -18.92 10.91 -8.72
N PRO A 123 -18.79 12.11 -9.33
CA PRO A 123 -17.82 12.37 -10.41
C PRO A 123 -16.35 12.43 -9.95
N THR A 124 -16.11 12.42 -8.63
CA THR A 124 -14.77 12.42 -8.04
C THR A 124 -14.51 11.18 -7.18
N ASP A 125 -15.42 10.19 -7.15
CA ASP A 125 -15.20 8.90 -6.46
C ASP A 125 -14.57 7.93 -7.46
N LEU A 126 -13.25 7.81 -7.41
CA LEU A 126 -12.43 7.06 -8.36
C LEU A 126 -12.16 5.66 -7.84
N SER A 127 -11.98 4.72 -8.76
CA SER A 127 -11.66 3.32 -8.42
C SER A 127 -10.20 3.15 -8.04
N GLU A 128 -9.90 2.85 -6.78
CA GLU A 128 -8.54 2.44 -6.37
C GLU A 128 -8.18 1.09 -6.99
N ARG A 129 -9.17 0.19 -7.08
CA ARG A 129 -9.03 -1.14 -7.69
C ARG A 129 -8.50 -1.06 -9.12
N TRP A 130 -8.92 -0.05 -9.88
CA TRP A 130 -8.44 0.20 -11.23
C TRP A 130 -6.91 0.29 -11.27
N TRP A 131 -6.31 1.17 -10.46
CA TRP A 131 -4.84 1.32 -10.46
C TRP A 131 -4.10 0.16 -9.83
N VAL A 132 -4.69 -0.54 -8.85
CA VAL A 132 -4.14 -1.82 -8.38
C VAL A 132 -3.94 -2.79 -9.54
N ASN A 133 -4.94 -2.90 -10.43
CA ASN A 133 -4.96 -3.88 -11.53
C ASN A 133 -4.14 -3.41 -12.73
N VAL A 134 -4.25 -2.12 -13.07
CA VAL A 134 -3.44 -1.49 -14.13
C VAL A 134 -1.95 -1.56 -13.79
N ASN A 135 -1.56 -1.36 -12.53
CA ASN A 135 -0.17 -1.50 -12.09
C ASN A 135 0.41 -2.88 -12.43
N ASP A 136 -0.34 -3.96 -12.21
CA ASP A 136 0.13 -5.30 -12.53
C ASP A 136 0.23 -5.56 -14.04
N ARG A 137 -0.58 -4.87 -14.86
CA ARG A 137 -0.44 -4.85 -16.32
C ARG A 137 0.80 -4.04 -16.74
N PHE A 138 1.03 -2.88 -16.13
CA PHE A 138 2.18 -2.00 -16.44
C PHE A 138 3.53 -2.58 -16.01
N LYS A 139 3.59 -3.30 -14.88
CA LYS A 139 4.78 -4.09 -14.50
C LYS A 139 5.21 -5.05 -15.61
N ARG A 140 4.26 -5.57 -16.38
CA ARG A 140 4.53 -6.47 -17.52
C ARG A 140 5.00 -5.73 -18.77
N SER A 141 4.68 -4.43 -18.92
CA SER A 141 5.01 -3.62 -20.11
C SER A 141 6.20 -2.65 -19.94
N ARG A 142 6.80 -2.53 -18.75
CA ARG A 142 8.06 -1.82 -18.43
C ARG A 142 8.30 -0.51 -19.22
N VAL A 143 7.43 0.48 -19.01
CA VAL A 143 7.84 1.89 -19.14
C VAL A 143 8.44 2.30 -17.80
N ALA A 144 9.65 2.86 -17.84
CA ALA A 144 10.56 3.04 -16.70
C ALA A 144 9.92 3.75 -15.48
N ILE A 145 9.78 2.98 -14.39
CA ILE A 145 9.51 3.47 -13.05
C ILE A 145 10.79 3.15 -12.27
N ASP A 146 11.68 4.14 -12.11
CA ASP A 146 13.00 3.92 -11.50
C ASP A 146 12.90 3.67 -9.99
N ASN A 147 12.00 4.38 -9.30
CA ASN A 147 11.64 4.11 -7.91
C ASN A 147 10.12 4.04 -7.79
N TRP A 148 9.57 2.82 -7.80
CA TRP A 148 8.12 2.58 -7.79
C TRP A 148 7.38 3.26 -6.65
N ILE A 149 7.99 3.39 -5.48
CA ILE A 149 7.34 4.03 -4.34
C ILE A 149 7.01 5.49 -4.66
N THR A 150 7.96 6.18 -5.29
CA THR A 150 7.78 7.61 -5.61
C THR A 150 7.21 7.86 -7.00
N ASP A 151 7.45 6.97 -7.97
CA ASP A 151 7.08 7.12 -9.38
C ASP A 151 5.68 6.59 -9.72
N THR A 152 5.00 5.88 -8.80
CA THR A 152 3.68 5.30 -9.10
C THR A 152 2.65 6.34 -9.55
N ILE A 153 2.78 7.62 -9.18
CA ILE A 153 1.89 8.66 -9.71
C ILE A 153 1.96 8.79 -11.25
N TYR A 154 3.09 8.45 -11.88
CA TYR A 154 3.20 8.49 -13.34
C TYR A 154 2.37 7.40 -14.03
N LEU A 155 1.99 6.34 -13.31
CA LEU A 155 0.98 5.38 -13.77
C LEU A 155 -0.37 6.09 -14.04
N PHE A 156 -0.75 7.04 -13.19
CA PHE A 156 -1.99 7.81 -13.33
C PHE A 156 -1.92 8.76 -14.54
N ASN A 157 -0.73 9.19 -14.94
CA ASN A 157 -0.54 9.96 -16.18
C ASN A 157 -0.62 9.09 -17.44
N GLN A 158 -0.30 7.80 -17.34
CA GLN A 158 -0.22 6.87 -18.46
C GLN A 158 -1.47 6.01 -18.62
N SER A 159 -2.41 6.10 -17.68
CA SER A 159 -3.68 5.38 -17.71
C SER A 159 -4.85 6.37 -17.59
N PRO A 160 -6.03 6.05 -18.15
CA PRO A 160 -7.24 6.77 -17.81
C PRO A 160 -7.61 6.50 -16.34
N ALA A 161 -8.52 7.31 -15.80
CA ALA A 161 -9.22 6.99 -14.55
C ALA A 161 -10.54 6.28 -14.83
N VAL A 162 -11.06 5.62 -13.79
CA VAL A 162 -12.36 4.94 -13.79
C VAL A 162 -13.08 5.33 -12.51
N LEU A 163 -14.39 5.56 -12.60
CA LEU A 163 -15.20 5.83 -11.40
C LEU A 163 -15.39 4.56 -10.58
N ASN A 164 -15.46 4.72 -9.26
CA ASN A 164 -15.69 3.63 -8.32
C ASN A 164 -17.00 2.87 -8.62
N VAL A 165 -18.04 3.56 -9.09
CA VAL A 165 -19.31 2.91 -9.49
C VAL A 165 -19.14 1.91 -10.66
N ASP A 166 -18.19 2.16 -11.56
CA ASP A 166 -17.94 1.33 -12.75
C ASP A 166 -16.95 0.18 -12.47
N TYR A 167 -16.05 0.34 -11.47
CA TYR A 167 -15.07 -0.68 -11.11
C TYR A 167 -14.72 -0.66 -9.62
N ARG A 168 -15.69 -0.96 -8.77
CA ARG A 168 -15.63 -0.73 -7.32
C ARG A 168 -14.46 -1.41 -6.59
N TYR A 169 -13.91 -0.72 -5.59
CA TYR A 169 -13.11 -1.38 -4.56
C TYR A 169 -14.00 -2.33 -3.74
N THR A 170 -13.77 -3.63 -3.83
CA THR A 170 -14.79 -4.61 -3.48
C THR A 170 -14.31 -5.67 -2.50
N LYS A 171 -15.23 -6.52 -2.05
CA LYS A 171 -14.93 -7.74 -1.30
C LYS A 171 -15.37 -8.92 -2.15
N GLY A 172 -14.60 -9.99 -2.09
CA GLY A 172 -14.92 -11.21 -2.83
C GLY A 172 -14.14 -12.41 -2.33
N TRP A 173 -14.56 -13.60 -2.76
CA TRP A 173 -13.88 -14.84 -2.42
C TRP A 173 -12.57 -14.97 -3.17
N SER A 174 -11.48 -15.00 -2.43
CA SER A 174 -10.13 -15.13 -2.97
C SER A 174 -9.29 -16.09 -2.13
N LYS A 175 -8.24 -16.65 -2.74
CA LYS A 175 -7.23 -17.44 -2.03
C LYS A 175 -5.85 -17.12 -2.56
N THR A 176 -4.83 -17.45 -1.78
CA THR A 176 -3.45 -17.42 -2.26
C THR A 176 -3.12 -18.76 -2.92
N SER A 177 -2.67 -18.72 -4.17
CA SER A 177 -2.16 -19.86 -4.91
C SER A 177 -0.83 -19.47 -5.57
N TRP A 178 0.24 -20.21 -5.28
CA TRP A 178 1.59 -19.93 -5.80
C TRP A 178 2.03 -18.47 -5.60
N GLY A 179 1.78 -17.92 -4.40
CA GLY A 179 2.11 -16.55 -4.04
C GLY A 179 1.23 -15.47 -4.69
N LYS A 180 0.21 -15.84 -5.46
CA LYS A 180 -0.72 -14.91 -6.13
C LYS A 180 -2.12 -15.00 -5.55
N THR A 181 -2.82 -13.88 -5.51
CA THR A 181 -4.24 -13.86 -5.18
C THR A 181 -5.05 -14.28 -6.41
N VAL A 182 -5.88 -15.31 -6.26
CA VAL A 182 -6.76 -15.83 -7.31
C VAL A 182 -8.20 -15.91 -6.80
N LYS A 183 -9.17 -15.91 -7.72
CA LYS A 183 -10.58 -16.14 -7.36
C LYS A 183 -10.74 -17.50 -6.69
N ALA A 184 -11.65 -17.56 -5.73
CA ALA A 184 -12.03 -18.79 -5.05
C ALA A 184 -13.56 -18.90 -4.97
N LYS A 185 -14.06 -20.10 -4.68
CA LYS A 185 -15.46 -20.32 -4.33
C LYS A 185 -15.67 -20.22 -2.80
N PRO A 186 -16.90 -19.90 -2.34
CA PRO A 186 -17.27 -20.14 -0.95
C PRO A 186 -16.99 -21.61 -0.61
N ASN A 187 -16.32 -21.87 0.52
CA ASN A 187 -15.93 -23.20 1.02
C ASN A 187 -14.75 -23.89 0.31
N GLU A 188 -14.10 -23.24 -0.66
CA GLU A 188 -12.84 -23.77 -1.20
C GLU A 188 -11.71 -23.68 -0.16
N GLY A 189 -10.83 -24.68 -0.10
CA GLY A 189 -9.70 -24.70 0.83
C GLY A 189 -8.83 -23.43 0.71
N GLY A 190 -8.65 -22.71 1.82
CA GLY A 190 -7.89 -21.46 1.88
C GLY A 190 -8.61 -20.24 1.31
N ALA A 191 -9.88 -20.36 0.91
CA ALA A 191 -10.68 -19.22 0.47
C ALA A 191 -11.03 -18.31 1.65
N ASN A 192 -10.94 -17.01 1.41
CA ASN A 192 -11.34 -15.96 2.33
C ASN A 192 -12.13 -14.88 1.56
N TYR A 193 -13.22 -14.42 2.16
CA TYR A 193 -14.01 -13.31 1.63
C TYR A 193 -13.48 -11.99 2.20
N GLY A 194 -12.93 -11.13 1.34
CA GLY A 194 -12.36 -9.86 1.79
C GLY A 194 -11.77 -9.01 0.67
N THR A 195 -11.11 -7.92 1.07
CA THR A 195 -10.57 -6.90 0.16
C THR A 195 -9.33 -7.34 -0.62
N LEU A 196 -8.70 -8.46 -0.27
CA LEU A 196 -7.64 -9.07 -1.09
C LEU A 196 -8.11 -9.37 -2.52
N TYR A 197 -9.42 -9.56 -2.72
CA TYR A 197 -10.04 -9.73 -4.03
C TYR A 197 -9.70 -8.60 -5.02
N ASN A 198 -9.41 -7.39 -4.54
CA ASN A 198 -9.05 -6.25 -5.39
C ASN A 198 -7.75 -6.45 -6.18
N TRP A 199 -6.90 -7.43 -5.82
CA TRP A 199 -5.71 -7.80 -6.60
C TRP A 199 -6.01 -8.68 -7.82
N ILE A 200 -7.27 -9.10 -8.01
CA ILE A 200 -7.68 -9.92 -9.14
C ILE A 200 -8.07 -9.00 -10.30
N ASP A 201 -7.29 -9.08 -11.37
CA ASP A 201 -7.51 -8.36 -12.62
C ASP A 201 -8.77 -8.84 -13.35
N GLU A 202 -9.80 -8.00 -13.35
CA GLU A 202 -11.07 -8.23 -14.06
C GLU A 202 -11.40 -7.07 -15.02
N ILE A 203 -10.44 -6.24 -15.39
CA ILE A 203 -10.67 -5.05 -16.22
C ILE A 203 -11.38 -5.42 -17.54
N ASP A 204 -10.94 -6.49 -18.20
CA ASP A 204 -11.51 -6.90 -19.50
C ASP A 204 -12.92 -7.51 -19.38
N LEU A 205 -13.30 -7.97 -18.19
CA LEU A 205 -14.63 -8.48 -17.89
C LEU A 205 -15.63 -7.34 -17.72
N PHE A 206 -15.25 -6.29 -16.98
CA PHE A 206 -16.14 -5.16 -16.67
C PHE A 206 -16.16 -4.10 -17.77
N LYS A 207 -15.06 -3.93 -18.53
CA LYS A 207 -14.90 -2.89 -19.56
C LYS A 207 -15.38 -1.51 -19.07
N PRO A 208 -14.86 -1.02 -17.93
CA PRO A 208 -15.40 0.15 -17.28
C PRO A 208 -15.27 1.40 -18.14
N LYS A 209 -16.16 2.37 -17.91
CA LYS A 209 -16.06 3.68 -18.57
C LYS A 209 -14.85 4.43 -18.02
N THR A 210 -14.10 5.03 -18.93
CA THR A 210 -12.86 5.74 -18.62
C THR A 210 -13.04 7.24 -18.70
N MET A 211 -12.33 7.98 -17.85
CA MET A 211 -12.23 9.44 -17.90
C MET A 211 -10.77 9.90 -17.97
N SER A 212 -10.58 11.11 -18.48
CA SER A 212 -9.26 11.75 -18.51
C SER A 212 -8.94 12.41 -17.18
N LEU A 213 -7.68 12.34 -16.76
CA LEU A 213 -7.15 13.07 -15.62
C LEU A 213 -6.28 14.25 -16.07
N PRO A 214 -6.16 15.31 -15.25
CA PRO A 214 -5.02 16.22 -15.38
C PRO A 214 -3.71 15.44 -15.25
N LYS A 215 -2.62 15.99 -15.79
CA LYS A 215 -1.29 15.39 -15.63
C LYS A 215 -0.71 15.81 -14.30
N PHE A 216 -0.14 14.86 -13.59
CA PHE A 216 0.52 15.06 -12.31
C PHE A 216 2.03 15.07 -12.46
N GLU A 217 2.69 15.78 -11.57
CA GLU A 217 4.14 15.69 -11.37
C GLU A 217 4.42 15.43 -9.89
N ARG A 218 5.66 15.01 -9.62
CA ARG A 218 6.12 14.75 -8.26
C ARG A 218 7.34 15.59 -7.94
N THR A 219 7.35 16.17 -6.76
CA THR A 219 8.56 16.73 -6.15
C THR A 219 8.98 15.85 -4.99
N VAL A 220 10.15 15.21 -5.11
CA VAL A 220 10.72 14.38 -4.04
C VAL A 220 11.24 15.30 -2.95
N ILE A 221 10.59 15.25 -1.80
CA ILE A 221 11.05 15.94 -0.59
C ILE A 221 12.10 15.07 0.09
N TYR A 222 11.82 13.77 0.16
CA TYR A 222 12.74 12.75 0.64
C TYR A 222 12.45 11.41 0.00
N LYS A 223 13.51 10.65 -0.26
CA LYS A 223 13.45 9.23 -0.60
C LYS A 223 14.57 8.53 0.13
N ASP A 224 14.31 7.30 0.55
CA ASP A 224 15.35 6.47 1.13
C ASP A 224 16.50 6.26 0.11
N PRO A 225 17.77 6.51 0.47
CA PRO A 225 18.89 6.33 -0.45
C PRO A 225 19.02 4.90 -0.98
N ASP A 226 18.69 3.91 -0.14
CA ASP A 226 18.71 2.49 -0.50
C ASP A 226 17.42 2.04 -1.19
N GLN A 227 16.47 2.96 -1.39
CA GLN A 227 15.14 2.72 -1.95
C GLN A 227 14.38 1.60 -1.22
N ASN A 228 14.67 1.41 0.07
CA ASN A 228 14.10 0.33 0.85
C ASN A 228 12.73 0.79 1.43
N PRO A 229 11.60 0.22 0.99
CA PRO A 229 10.28 0.58 1.51
C PRO A 229 10.12 0.24 3.00
N TRP A 230 10.96 -0.64 3.54
CA TRP A 230 10.94 -1.08 4.94
C TRP A 230 11.85 -0.24 5.84
N GLN A 231 12.54 0.75 5.28
CA GLN A 231 13.39 1.65 6.06
C GLN A 231 12.54 2.64 6.87
N PHE A 232 13.08 3.11 7.99
CA PHE A 232 12.57 4.26 8.73
C PHE A 232 13.74 5.02 9.36
N GLY A 233 13.48 6.24 9.81
CA GLY A 233 14.46 7.07 10.49
C GLY A 233 15.53 7.69 9.60
N GLY A 234 15.23 7.84 8.31
CA GLY A 234 16.06 8.60 7.40
C GLY A 234 15.85 10.11 7.48
N LEU A 235 14.71 10.55 8.04
CA LEU A 235 14.34 11.95 8.15
C LEU A 235 14.77 12.60 9.47
N THR A 236 14.92 13.93 9.41
CA THR A 236 15.11 14.81 10.56
C THR A 236 13.93 15.79 10.65
N PHE A 237 13.85 16.55 11.74
CA PHE A 237 12.82 17.59 11.89
C PHE A 237 12.87 18.69 10.83
N ALA A 238 14.01 18.90 10.15
CA ALA A 238 14.06 19.83 9.02
C ALA A 238 13.08 19.44 7.89
N ALA A 239 12.76 18.15 7.74
CA ALA A 239 11.77 17.69 6.79
C ALA A 239 10.33 18.05 7.19
N VAL A 240 10.03 18.14 8.49
CA VAL A 240 8.73 18.61 8.99
C VAL A 240 8.48 20.04 8.54
N ASP A 241 9.45 20.94 8.77
CA ASP A 241 9.33 22.34 8.36
C ASP A 241 9.26 22.48 6.83
N LYS A 242 10.02 21.66 6.10
CA LYS A 242 9.94 21.61 4.64
C LYS A 242 8.56 21.18 4.15
N VAL A 243 7.95 20.15 4.74
CA VAL A 243 6.59 19.69 4.43
C VAL A 243 5.58 20.81 4.71
N LYS A 244 5.63 21.46 5.88
CA LYS A 244 4.75 22.60 6.21
C LYS A 244 4.84 23.73 5.19
N SER A 245 6.06 24.15 4.86
CA SER A 245 6.30 25.19 3.86
C SER A 245 5.76 24.82 2.47
N LEU A 246 5.92 23.57 2.05
CA LEU A 246 5.41 23.11 0.76
C LEU A 246 3.88 23.01 0.72
N LEU A 247 3.24 22.59 1.82
CA LEU A 247 1.77 22.61 1.95
C LEU A 247 1.22 24.02 1.75
N GLN A 248 1.81 25.02 2.41
CA GLN A 248 1.40 26.42 2.27
C GLN A 248 1.65 26.99 0.87
N THR A 249 2.83 26.67 0.29
CA THR A 249 3.27 27.24 -0.99
C THR A 249 2.48 26.66 -2.16
N TYR A 250 2.41 25.33 -2.24
CA TYR A 250 1.79 24.63 -3.38
C TYR A 250 0.30 24.39 -3.18
N LYS A 251 -0.19 24.51 -1.94
CA LYS A 251 -1.57 24.19 -1.56
C LYS A 251 -1.98 22.84 -2.15
N ALA A 252 -1.19 21.81 -1.91
CA ALA A 252 -1.31 20.50 -2.52
C ALA A 252 -0.92 19.38 -1.54
N PRO A 253 -1.55 18.19 -1.61
CA PRO A 253 -1.24 17.08 -0.72
C PRO A 253 0.20 16.59 -0.82
N ILE A 254 0.75 16.15 0.32
CA ILE A 254 2.05 15.50 0.39
C ILE A 254 1.85 14.03 0.72
N GLN A 255 2.20 13.15 -0.21
CA GLN A 255 2.22 11.72 0.02
C GLN A 255 3.37 11.36 0.95
N VAL A 256 3.08 10.47 1.91
CA VAL A 256 4.06 9.90 2.83
C VAL A 256 3.99 8.39 2.75
N VAL A 257 5.16 7.76 2.66
CA VAL A 257 5.34 6.34 2.84
C VAL A 257 6.22 6.13 4.06
N TYR A 258 5.75 5.30 4.98
CA TYR A 258 6.35 5.12 6.30
C TYR A 258 6.22 3.68 6.78
N ASN A 259 6.99 3.31 7.81
CA ASN A 259 6.84 2.02 8.47
C ASN A 259 6.21 2.17 9.85
N HIS A 260 5.14 1.41 10.08
CA HIS A 260 4.43 1.36 11.36
C HIS A 260 4.10 -0.08 11.68
N LEU A 261 4.41 -0.52 12.91
CA LEU A 261 4.15 -1.90 13.37
C LEU A 261 4.79 -2.96 12.44
N GLY A 262 5.96 -2.66 11.85
CA GLY A 262 6.64 -3.56 10.90
C GLY A 262 5.99 -3.66 9.51
N TYR A 263 5.06 -2.77 9.17
CA TYR A 263 4.45 -2.67 7.85
C TYR A 263 4.76 -1.34 7.20
N TRP A 264 5.10 -1.36 5.91
CA TRP A 264 5.08 -0.15 5.13
C TRP A 264 3.62 0.26 4.88
N HIS A 265 3.35 1.55 4.98
CA HIS A 265 2.03 2.12 4.80
C HIS A 265 2.15 3.45 4.04
N SER A 266 1.07 3.83 3.35
CA SER A 266 1.04 5.06 2.56
C SER A 266 -0.23 5.86 2.84
N VAL A 267 -0.02 7.15 3.08
CA VAL A 267 -1.04 8.15 3.44
C VAL A 267 -0.68 9.49 2.78
N PHE A 268 -1.51 10.52 2.98
CA PHE A 268 -1.12 11.86 2.59
C PHE A 268 -1.50 12.93 3.61
N ILE A 269 -0.64 13.94 3.73
CA ILE A 269 -0.79 15.10 4.59
C ILE A 269 -1.54 16.19 3.82
N VAL A 270 -2.52 16.79 4.48
CA VAL A 270 -3.36 17.88 3.96
C VAL A 270 -3.34 19.14 4.81
N GLY A 271 -2.71 19.08 5.99
CA GLY A 271 -2.66 20.21 6.89
C GLY A 271 -1.80 19.95 8.11
N TYR A 272 -1.70 20.96 8.97
CA TYR A 272 -0.96 20.85 10.22
C TYR A 272 -1.40 21.91 11.24
N ASP A 273 -1.07 21.64 12.50
CA ASP A 273 -1.27 22.53 13.63
C ASP A 273 -0.10 22.41 14.61
N ASP A 274 0.66 23.49 14.75
CA ASP A 274 1.83 23.56 15.63
C ASP A 274 1.44 23.61 17.12
N GLU A 275 0.19 23.92 17.46
CA GLU A 275 -0.26 24.13 18.84
C GLU A 275 -1.00 22.94 19.46
N LEU A 276 -1.44 21.98 18.64
CA LEU A 276 -2.11 20.78 19.15
C LEU A 276 -1.17 19.96 20.05
N PRO A 277 -1.60 19.57 21.25
CA PRO A 277 -0.80 18.72 22.13
C PRO A 277 -0.61 17.34 21.50
N THR A 278 0.56 16.76 21.72
CA THR A 278 0.84 15.39 21.27
C THR A 278 0.17 14.35 22.16
N TYR A 279 -0.10 13.18 21.59
CA TYR A 279 -0.62 12.02 22.33
C TYR A 279 0.53 11.16 22.88
N ASN A 280 1.60 11.83 23.34
CA ASN A 280 2.85 11.21 23.76
C ASN A 280 3.46 10.30 22.68
N CYS A 281 3.55 10.84 21.45
CA CYS A 281 4.11 10.17 20.28
C CYS A 281 3.47 8.80 20.03
N TYR A 282 2.15 8.81 19.91
CA TYR A 282 1.28 7.64 19.85
C TYR A 282 1.83 6.56 18.91
N PHE A 283 2.16 6.91 17.66
CA PHE A 283 2.64 5.97 16.64
C PHE A 283 4.03 5.38 16.93
N ILE A 284 4.89 6.16 17.58
CA ILE A 284 6.22 5.70 17.98
C ILE A 284 6.07 4.75 19.17
N ARG A 285 5.25 5.11 20.16
CA ARG A 285 4.96 4.28 21.34
C ARG A 285 4.35 2.94 20.92
N GLU A 286 3.29 2.95 20.10
CA GLU A 286 2.67 1.73 19.58
C GLU A 286 3.67 0.85 18.83
N THR A 287 4.56 1.43 18.01
CA THR A 287 5.58 0.66 17.30
C THR A 287 6.54 -0.03 18.27
N LYS A 288 6.94 0.63 19.36
CA LYS A 288 7.78 0.02 20.40
C LYS A 288 7.04 -1.11 21.12
N GLU A 289 5.79 -0.89 21.52
CA GLU A 289 4.94 -1.88 22.18
C GLU A 289 4.71 -3.11 21.28
N TYR A 290 4.48 -2.89 19.99
CA TYR A 290 4.37 -3.95 18.99
C TYR A 290 5.66 -4.76 18.87
N PHE A 291 6.82 -4.13 18.71
CA PHE A 291 8.08 -4.86 18.64
C PHE A 291 8.37 -5.65 19.91
N ALA A 292 8.05 -5.11 21.09
CA ALA A 292 8.18 -5.83 22.35
C ALA A 292 7.24 -7.04 22.43
N SER A 293 5.99 -6.90 22.03
CA SER A 293 4.99 -7.97 22.00
C SER A 293 5.38 -9.07 21.01
N GLU A 294 5.71 -8.69 19.77
CA GLU A 294 6.09 -9.61 18.70
C GLU A 294 7.41 -10.34 19.03
N ARG A 295 8.34 -9.68 19.71
CA ARG A 295 9.58 -10.29 20.21
C ARG A 295 9.29 -11.36 21.26
N SER A 296 8.51 -11.01 22.29
CA SER A 296 8.14 -11.95 23.36
C SER A 296 7.44 -13.18 22.80
N ARG A 297 6.54 -12.98 21.84
CA ARG A 297 5.84 -14.08 21.16
C ARG A 297 6.77 -14.91 20.29
N THR A 298 7.61 -14.28 19.49
CA THR A 298 8.60 -15.00 18.65
C THR A 298 9.54 -15.83 19.52
N GLN A 299 9.97 -15.32 20.68
CA GLN A 299 10.79 -16.06 21.64
C GLN A 299 10.07 -17.29 22.20
N ALA A 300 8.77 -17.18 22.52
CA ALA A 300 7.98 -18.32 22.97
C ALA A 300 7.85 -19.40 21.88
N GLU A 301 7.69 -19.01 20.62
CA GLU A 301 7.67 -19.95 19.48
C GLU A 301 9.03 -20.61 19.23
N ILE A 302 10.14 -19.86 19.38
CA ILE A 302 11.51 -20.43 19.32
C ILE A 302 11.66 -21.58 20.32
N SER A 303 11.17 -21.42 21.55
CA SER A 303 11.26 -22.45 22.59
C SER A 303 10.37 -23.68 22.33
N ARG A 304 9.38 -23.58 21.44
CA ARG A 304 8.45 -24.66 21.08
C ARG A 304 8.78 -25.32 19.74
N ALA A 305 9.53 -24.65 18.88
CA ALA A 305 9.84 -25.13 17.55
C ALA A 305 10.78 -26.35 17.61
N SER A 306 10.29 -27.47 17.08
CA SER A 306 11.07 -28.69 16.90
C SER A 306 11.63 -28.87 15.48
N ASP A 307 11.18 -28.05 14.54
CA ASP A 307 11.66 -28.03 13.15
C ASP A 307 12.84 -27.05 13.02
N ASP A 308 14.00 -27.55 12.56
CA ASP A 308 15.23 -26.76 12.48
C ASP A 308 15.11 -25.57 11.53
N GLN A 309 14.40 -25.71 10.41
CA GLN A 309 14.26 -24.64 9.44
C GLN A 309 13.39 -23.51 10.01
N LEU A 310 12.24 -23.86 10.61
CA LEU A 310 11.38 -22.92 11.30
C LEU A 310 12.12 -22.24 12.46
N LEU A 311 12.93 -23.00 13.22
CA LEU A 311 13.74 -22.46 14.31
C LEU A 311 14.72 -21.38 13.81
N GLN A 312 15.39 -21.61 12.68
CA GLN A 312 16.30 -20.62 12.09
C GLN A 312 15.55 -19.38 11.59
N GLU A 313 14.38 -19.54 10.95
CA GLU A 313 13.55 -18.41 10.52
C GLU A 313 13.04 -17.57 11.70
N LEU A 314 12.59 -18.21 12.77
CA LEU A 314 12.15 -17.53 14.00
C LEU A 314 13.31 -16.79 14.68
N LYS A 315 14.50 -17.40 14.74
CA LYS A 315 15.72 -16.73 15.24
C LYS A 315 16.07 -15.50 14.40
N LYS A 316 16.02 -15.62 13.07
CA LYS A 316 16.25 -14.49 12.16
C LYS A 316 15.23 -13.36 12.41
N LYS A 317 13.94 -13.68 12.48
CA LYS A 317 12.88 -12.72 12.80
C LYS A 317 13.13 -12.03 14.15
N TYR A 318 13.49 -12.79 15.19
CA TYR A 318 13.81 -12.25 16.51
C TYR A 318 14.96 -11.23 16.43
N THR A 319 16.05 -11.57 15.73
CA THR A 319 17.18 -10.65 15.51
C THR A 319 16.74 -9.39 14.75
N GLU A 320 15.92 -9.53 13.71
CA GLU A 320 15.37 -8.38 12.96
C GLU A 320 14.52 -7.46 13.85
N LEU A 321 13.65 -8.02 14.70
CA LEU A 321 12.84 -7.26 15.66
C LEU A 321 13.71 -6.46 16.64
N VAL A 322 14.73 -7.09 17.22
CA VAL A 322 15.68 -6.43 18.14
C VAL A 322 16.44 -5.31 17.43
N ASN A 323 16.89 -5.53 16.19
CA ASN A 323 17.61 -4.52 15.42
C ASN A 323 16.70 -3.33 15.06
N ASN A 324 15.45 -3.60 14.67
CA ASN A 324 14.47 -2.58 14.35
C ASN A 324 14.09 -1.74 15.58
N GLU A 325 13.87 -2.35 16.74
CA GLU A 325 13.61 -1.64 18.00
C GLU A 325 14.78 -0.71 18.36
N LYS A 326 16.03 -1.21 18.34
CA LYS A 326 17.23 -0.40 18.61
C LYS A 326 17.38 0.76 17.64
N LYS A 327 17.09 0.50 16.36
CA LYS A 327 17.14 1.53 15.32
C LYS A 327 16.08 2.61 15.56
N LEU A 328 14.85 2.22 15.91
CA LEU A 328 13.77 3.16 16.20
C LEU A 328 14.13 4.04 17.39
N GLU A 329 14.66 3.45 18.45
CA GLU A 329 15.11 4.19 19.62
C GLU A 329 16.22 5.18 19.28
N LYS A 330 17.25 4.75 18.54
CA LYS A 330 18.34 5.63 18.10
C LYS A 330 17.83 6.81 17.26
N VAL A 331 16.89 6.55 16.35
CA VAL A 331 16.28 7.58 15.50
C VAL A 331 15.48 8.56 16.34
N HIS A 332 14.65 8.06 17.25
CA HIS A 332 13.82 8.86 18.12
C HIS A 332 14.66 9.78 19.01
N GLN A 333 15.73 9.23 19.61
CA GLN A 333 16.70 10.00 20.41
C GLN A 333 17.43 11.05 19.56
N ARG A 334 17.91 10.68 18.37
CA ARG A 334 18.56 11.61 17.43
C ARG A 334 17.66 12.79 17.08
N ASN A 335 16.35 12.55 16.97
CA ASN A 335 15.37 13.58 16.64
C ASN A 335 14.89 14.36 17.89
N GLY A 336 15.46 14.12 19.07
CA GLY A 336 15.17 14.88 20.30
C GLY A 336 14.03 14.32 21.15
N GLY A 337 13.60 13.09 20.88
CA GLY A 337 12.51 12.44 21.61
C GLY A 337 11.14 13.00 21.27
N CYS A 338 10.16 12.77 22.14
CA CYS A 338 8.79 13.17 21.89
C CYS A 338 8.58 14.67 22.13
N ARG A 339 8.04 15.37 21.11
CA ARG A 339 7.64 16.77 21.28
C ARG A 339 6.30 16.86 22.00
N ALA A 340 6.09 17.96 22.73
CA ALA A 340 4.85 18.22 23.46
C ALA A 340 3.68 18.69 22.56
N LYS A 341 4.00 19.27 21.39
CA LYS A 341 3.02 19.81 20.44
C LYS A 341 3.40 19.55 18.98
N GLY A 342 2.44 19.68 18.09
CA GLY A 342 2.64 19.65 16.64
C GLY A 342 2.04 18.41 15.98
N MET A 343 1.01 18.62 15.15
CA MET A 343 0.27 17.57 14.46
C MET A 343 0.15 17.85 12.96
N PHE A 344 0.20 16.80 12.16
CA PHE A 344 -0.28 16.79 10.79
C PHE A 344 -1.73 16.30 10.73
N TYR A 345 -2.49 16.87 9.79
CA TYR A 345 -3.79 16.37 9.35
C TYR A 345 -3.56 15.41 8.20
N VAL A 346 -3.97 14.16 8.37
CA VAL A 346 -3.63 13.05 7.48
C VAL A 346 -4.89 12.34 7.05
N ARG A 347 -4.97 12.01 5.76
CA ARG A 347 -5.99 11.09 5.22
C ARG A 347 -5.38 9.69 5.15
N ASP A 348 -6.05 8.73 5.75
CA ASP A 348 -5.65 7.32 5.81
C ASP A 348 -6.74 6.43 5.21
N SER A 349 -6.39 5.19 4.87
CA SER A 349 -7.29 4.14 4.40
C SER A 349 -7.56 3.06 5.45
N GLN A 350 -7.14 3.31 6.70
CA GLN A 350 -7.43 2.49 7.88
C GLN A 350 -8.33 3.26 8.84
N TYR A 351 -8.81 2.56 9.88
CA TYR A 351 -9.64 3.13 10.96
C TYR A 351 -11.06 3.50 10.48
N PRO A 352 -11.92 2.51 10.17
CA PRO A 352 -13.32 2.77 9.87
C PRO A 352 -13.98 3.49 11.05
N ASP A 353 -14.78 4.51 10.77
CA ASP A 353 -15.38 5.37 11.80
C ASP A 353 -16.90 5.42 11.62
N ALA A 354 -17.64 5.11 12.68
CA ALA A 354 -19.10 5.02 12.66
C ALA A 354 -19.80 6.35 12.31
N SER A 355 -19.10 7.49 12.41
CA SER A 355 -19.61 8.79 12.00
C SER A 355 -19.52 9.05 10.49
N GLU A 356 -18.74 8.27 9.75
CA GLU A 356 -18.64 8.39 8.30
C GLU A 356 -19.76 7.62 7.57
N GLU A 357 -19.95 7.91 6.29
CA GLU A 357 -20.93 7.18 5.46
C GLU A 357 -20.54 5.70 5.28
N ILE A 358 -21.55 4.87 4.99
CA ILE A 358 -21.35 3.43 4.75
C ILE A 358 -20.82 3.21 3.34
N TYR A 359 -19.64 2.58 3.23
CA TYR A 359 -19.10 2.10 1.97
C TYR A 359 -19.66 0.72 1.58
N LYS A 360 -20.14 0.63 0.34
CA LYS A 360 -20.83 -0.56 -0.18
C LYS A 360 -19.90 -1.47 -0.99
N TYR A 361 -19.04 -2.24 -0.35
CA TYR A 361 -18.03 -3.08 -1.03
C TYR A 361 -18.59 -4.03 -2.10
N ASP A 362 -19.57 -4.86 -1.74
CA ASP A 362 -20.22 -5.81 -2.66
C ASP A 362 -21.74 -5.63 -2.59
N LEU A 363 -22.32 -5.09 -3.67
CA LEU A 363 -23.76 -4.84 -3.78
C LEU A 363 -24.60 -6.12 -3.68
N LYS A 364 -24.01 -7.29 -3.91
CA LYS A 364 -24.68 -8.59 -3.76
C LYS A 364 -24.59 -9.14 -2.33
N ASN A 365 -23.77 -8.54 -1.47
CA ASN A 365 -23.59 -8.93 -0.09
C ASN A 365 -23.60 -7.70 0.84
N PRO A 366 -24.78 -7.18 1.21
CA PRO A 366 -24.90 -6.02 2.09
C PRO A 366 -24.24 -6.19 3.47
N GLY A 367 -24.11 -7.43 3.95
CA GLY A 367 -23.39 -7.71 5.20
C GLY A 367 -21.88 -7.42 5.13
N SER A 368 -21.34 -7.11 3.95
CA SER A 368 -19.95 -6.75 3.75
C SER A 368 -19.66 -5.25 3.88
N TYR A 369 -20.71 -4.43 3.98
CA TYR A 369 -20.60 -2.98 4.08
C TYR A 369 -19.95 -2.58 5.40
N THR A 370 -19.07 -1.58 5.35
CA THR A 370 -18.52 -0.95 6.55
C THR A 370 -18.45 0.54 6.33
N HIS A 371 -18.36 1.31 7.41
CA HIS A 371 -18.10 2.75 7.31
C HIS A 371 -16.78 3.00 6.59
N TYR A 372 -16.71 4.13 5.89
CA TYR A 372 -15.45 4.64 5.39
C TYR A 372 -14.43 4.82 6.54
N ALA A 373 -13.16 4.79 6.19
CA ALA A 373 -12.08 5.24 7.07
C ALA A 373 -12.31 6.70 7.47
N LYS A 374 -11.89 7.04 8.69
CA LYS A 374 -11.97 8.41 9.18
C LYS A 374 -11.27 9.36 8.21
N ARG A 375 -11.98 10.40 7.80
CA ARG A 375 -11.50 11.31 6.74
C ARG A 375 -10.20 12.01 7.09
N ILE A 376 -10.07 12.44 8.35
CA ILE A 376 -8.86 13.07 8.90
C ILE A 376 -8.50 12.39 10.22
N ILE A 377 -7.24 12.00 10.32
CA ILE A 377 -6.59 11.60 11.56
C ILE A 377 -5.42 12.51 11.85
N LEU A 378 -5.00 12.52 13.11
CA LEU A 378 -3.87 13.30 13.59
C LEU A 378 -2.62 12.40 13.67
N ARG A 379 -1.49 12.95 13.23
CA ARG A 379 -0.17 12.32 13.32
C ARG A 379 0.82 13.33 13.87
N GLU A 380 1.56 12.99 14.93
CA GLU A 380 2.57 13.89 15.47
C GLU A 380 3.68 14.20 14.45
N TYR A 381 4.35 15.33 14.56
CA TYR A 381 5.51 15.61 13.72
C TYR A 381 6.63 14.55 13.84
N ASN A 382 6.76 13.94 15.03
CA ASN A 382 7.65 12.81 15.27
C ASN A 382 7.33 11.61 14.36
N TRP A 383 6.06 11.37 14.00
CA TRP A 383 5.69 10.28 13.09
C TRP A 383 6.36 10.47 11.72
N LEU A 384 6.34 11.70 11.19
CA LEU A 384 6.98 11.97 9.91
C LEU A 384 8.50 11.74 10.03
N SER A 385 9.15 12.34 11.02
CA SER A 385 10.61 12.29 11.15
C SER A 385 11.16 10.90 11.47
N ASP A 386 10.44 10.11 12.27
CA ASP A 386 10.99 8.88 12.84
C ASP A 386 10.61 7.65 12.01
N LEU A 387 9.41 7.65 11.41
CA LEU A 387 8.83 6.47 10.77
C LEU A 387 8.84 6.52 9.24
N SER A 388 8.99 7.69 8.62
CA SER A 388 8.87 7.82 7.16
C SER A 388 10.14 7.42 6.40
N ASN A 389 9.93 6.91 5.19
CA ASN A 389 10.98 6.57 4.22
C ASN A 389 10.86 7.31 2.89
N HIS A 390 9.66 7.72 2.49
CA HIS A 390 9.47 8.54 1.28
C HIS A 390 8.45 9.65 1.56
N VAL A 391 8.75 10.84 1.07
CA VAL A 391 7.90 12.02 1.21
C VAL A 391 7.91 12.75 -0.13
N VAL A 392 6.73 12.88 -0.72
CA VAL A 392 6.58 13.33 -2.10
C VAL A 392 5.41 14.29 -2.19
N LEU A 393 5.66 15.50 -2.68
CA LEU A 393 4.61 16.42 -3.06
C LEU A 393 4.06 16.01 -4.43
N ILE A 394 2.73 15.91 -4.55
CA ILE A 394 2.06 15.59 -5.82
C ILE A 394 1.26 16.81 -6.27
N SER A 395 1.66 17.41 -7.38
CA SER A 395 1.02 18.59 -7.97
C SER A 395 0.47 18.29 -9.36
N VAL A 396 -0.51 19.09 -9.80
CA VAL A 396 -0.91 19.13 -11.20
C VAL A 396 0.16 19.88 -11.98
N LYS A 397 0.63 19.28 -13.07
CA LYS A 397 1.60 19.87 -13.99
C LYS A 397 0.95 21.08 -14.69
N THR A 398 1.34 22.29 -14.30
CA THR A 398 1.00 23.51 -15.02
C THR A 398 1.76 23.51 -16.35
N ARG A 399 1.04 23.74 -17.45
CA ARG A 399 1.59 23.69 -18.81
C ARG A 399 2.66 24.73 -19.06
#